data_AF-A0A7J4NM35-F1
#
_entry.id   AF-A0A7J4NM35-F1
#
_cell.length_a   1.000
_cell.length_b   1.000
_cell.length_c   1.000
_cell.angle_alpha   90.00
_cell.angle_beta   90.00
_cell.angle_gamma   90.00
#
_symmetry.space_group_name_H-M   'P 1'
#
loop_
_entity.id
_entity.type
_entity.pdbx_description
1 polymer ?
#
loop_
_entity_poly.entity_id
_entity_poly.type
_entity_poly.pdbx_seq_one_letter_code
_entity_poly.pdbx_strand_id
1 'polypeptide(L)' 'DPTKPIGGHIVGHASTFRLYLRKSKAGRRIGRLVDSPNLPEGEAIFNVLAEGIRD' A
#
# COMPACT_ATOMS: atom_id res chain seq x y z
N ASP A 1 3.95 17.24 0.75
CA ASP A 1 3.18 16.19 0.08
C ASP A 1 2.10 15.69 1.04
N PRO A 2 0.81 15.98 0.79
CA PRO A 2 -0.27 15.72 1.74
C PRO A 2 -0.52 14.23 2.03
N THR A 3 0.14 13.32 1.31
CA THR A 3 -0.03 11.86 1.45
C THR A 3 1.14 11.17 2.16
N LYS A 4 2.12 11.93 2.69
CA LYS A 4 3.25 11.33 3.41
C LYS A 4 2.76 10.65 4.70
N PRO A 5 3.19 9.41 5.00
CA PRO A 5 2.83 8.75 6.25
C PRO A 5 3.40 9.49 7.47
N ILE A 6 2.65 9.45 8.57
CA ILE A 6 3.08 9.97 9.87
C ILE A 6 4.12 9.04 10.52
N GLY A 7 4.79 9.50 11.59
CA GLY A 7 5.77 8.71 12.33
C GLY A 7 7.23 8.87 11.88
N GLY A 8 7.46 9.60 10.79
CA GLY A 8 8.81 10.03 10.37
C GLY A 8 9.78 8.86 10.15
N HIS A 9 11.06 9.09 10.45
CA HIS A 9 12.11 8.09 10.25
C HIS A 9 12.03 6.91 11.22
N ILE A 10 11.46 7.10 12.42
CA ILE A 10 11.35 6.04 13.42
C ILE A 10 10.47 4.91 12.87
N VAL A 11 9.25 5.24 12.44
CA VAL A 11 8.33 4.25 11.86
C VAL A 11 8.85 3.74 10.52
N GLY A 12 9.50 4.61 9.73
CA GLY A 12 10.10 4.25 8.45
C GLY A 12 11.18 3.18 8.57
N HIS A 13 12.05 3.25 9.58
CA HIS A 13 13.15 2.29 9.76
C HIS A 13 12.71 1.01 10.50
N ALA A 14 11.77 1.13 11.43
CA ALA A 14 11.26 -0.02 12.18
C ALA A 14 10.41 -0.98 11.33
N SER A 15 9.84 -0.50 10.22
CA SER A 15 8.95 -1.28 9.36
C SER A 15 9.73 -2.01 8.25
N THR A 16 9.62 -3.33 8.18
CA THR A 16 10.32 -4.13 7.15
C THR A 16 9.64 -4.08 5.78
N PHE A 17 8.30 -4.00 5.74
CA PHE A 17 7.53 -3.89 4.50
C PHE A 17 6.55 -2.75 4.62
N ARG A 18 6.42 -1.94 3.56
CA ARG A 18 5.47 -0.83 3.54
C ARG A 18 4.67 -0.83 2.23
N LEU A 19 3.35 -0.77 2.38
CA LEU A 19 2.40 -0.72 1.27
C LEU A 19 1.70 0.63 1.24
N TYR A 20 1.72 1.27 0.08
CA TYR A 20 0.94 2.47 -0.19
C TYR A 20 -0.38 2.10 -0.86
N LEU A 21 -1.50 2.43 -0.21
CA LEU A 21 -2.84 2.11 -0.70
C LEU A 21 -3.49 3.35 -1.32
N ARG A 22 -3.96 3.22 -2.56
CA ARG A 22 -4.72 4.28 -3.24
C ARG A 22 -6.08 3.78 -3.73
N LYS A 23 -7.07 4.68 -3.68
CA LYS A 23 -8.41 4.44 -4.21
C LYS A 23 -8.42 4.59 -5.74
N SER A 24 -9.05 3.63 -6.43
CA SER A 24 -9.37 3.70 -7.85
C SER A 24 -10.89 3.78 -8.04
N LYS A 25 -11.37 3.64 -9.29
CA LYS A 25 -12.79 3.65 -9.64
C LYS A 25 -13.48 2.32 -9.30
N ALA A 26 -14.81 2.34 -9.17
CA ALA A 26 -15.67 1.16 -9.09
C ALA A 26 -15.27 0.12 -8.01
N GLY A 27 -14.94 0.57 -6.79
CA GLY A 27 -14.59 -0.33 -5.68
C GLY A 27 -13.16 -0.87 -5.73
N ARG A 28 -12.44 -0.62 -6.82
CA ARG A 28 -11.05 -1.04 -7.01
C ARG A 28 -10.08 -0.23 -6.15
N ARG A 29 -9.02 -0.88 -5.70
CA ARG A 29 -7.92 -0.38 -4.87
C ARG A 29 -6.61 -0.84 -5.46
N ILE A 30 -5.58 -0.03 -5.29
CA ILE A 30 -4.24 -0.32 -5.79
C ILE A 30 -3.31 -0.23 -4.61
N GLY A 31 -2.59 -1.33 -4.34
CA GLY A 31 -1.52 -1.39 -3.35
C GLY A 31 -0.18 -1.37 -4.05
N ARG A 32 0.66 -0.38 -3.75
CA ARG A 32 2.04 -0.31 -4.22
C ARG A 32 2.98 -0.71 -3.10
N LEU A 33 3.91 -1.62 -3.35
CA LEU A 33 5.03 -1.88 -2.44
C LEU A 33 6.02 -0.73 -2.55
N VAL A 34 6.18 0.03 -1.47
CA VAL A 34 7.07 1.20 -1.41
C VAL A 34 8.35 0.94 -0.65
N ASP A 35 8.43 -0.17 0.08
CA ASP A 35 9.62 -0.56 0.81
C ASP A 35 9.61 -2.07 1.05
N SER A 36 10.74 -2.71 0.81
CA SER A 36 10.97 -4.14 1.01
C SER A 36 12.47 -4.44 1.00
N PRO A 37 12.96 -5.36 1.84
CA PRO A 37 14.36 -5.77 1.84
C PRO A 37 14.74 -6.63 0.63
N ASN A 38 13.78 -7.28 -0.04
CA ASN A 38 14.06 -8.34 -1.01
C ASN A 38 13.13 -8.40 -2.22
N LEU A 39 12.06 -7.60 -2.26
CA LEU A 39 11.13 -7.54 -3.38
C LEU A 39 11.30 -6.20 -4.12
N PRO A 40 11.24 -6.20 -5.46
CA PRO A 40 11.21 -4.97 -6.21
C PRO A 40 9.91 -4.20 -5.94
N GLU A 41 9.93 -2.89 -6.17
CA GLU A 41 8.71 -2.09 -6.19
C GLU A 41 7.71 -2.66 -7.21
N GLY A 42 6.45 -2.78 -6.80
CA GLY A 42 5.41 -3.38 -7.61
C GLY A 42 4.02 -2.90 -7.19
N GLU A 43 3.05 -3.05 -8.07
CA GLU A 43 1.64 -2.75 -7.80
C GLU A 43 0.77 -4.00 -7.92
N ALA A 44 -0.15 -4.15 -6.99
CA ALA A 44 -1.24 -5.10 -7.05
C ALA A 44 -2.56 -4.34 -7.08
N ILE A 45 -3.51 -4.83 -7.87
CA ILE A 45 -4.84 -4.25 -7.95
C ILE A 45 -5.83 -5.25 -7.36
N PHE A 46 -6.73 -4.77 -6.52
CA PHE A 46 -7.72 -5.59 -5.84
C PHE A 46 -9.05 -4.85 -5.70
N ASN A 47 -10.14 -5.60 -5.60
CA ASN A 47 -11.47 -5.09 -5.35
C ASN A 47 -11.87 -5.26 -3.89
N VAL A 48 -12.57 -4.27 -3.33
CA VAL A 48 -13.17 -4.36 -2.00
C VAL A 48 -14.67 -4.53 -2.17
N LEU A 49 -15.15 -5.75 -1.95
CA LEU A 49 -16.55 -6.15 -2.05
C LEU A 49 -17.15 -6.34 -0.65
N ALA A 50 -18.46 -6.62 -0.57
CA ALA A 50 -19.16 -6.78 0.71
C ALA A 50 -18.62 -7.97 1.53
N GLU A 51 -18.17 -9.01 0.85
CA GLU A 51 -17.57 -10.21 1.41
C GLU A 51 -16.06 -10.08 1.71
N GLY A 52 -15.42 -8.98 1.32
CA GLY A 52 -14.01 -8.71 1.56
C GLY A 52 -13.17 -8.39 0.32
N ILE A 53 -11.88 -8.73 0.36
CA ILE A 53 -10.90 -8.43 -0.71
C ILE A 53 -10.90 -9.54 -1.76
N ARG A 54 -11.03 -9.16 -3.03
CA ARG A 54 -10.97 -10.04 -4.21
C ARG A 54 -10.08 -9.43 -5.29
N ASP A 55 -9.75 -10.19 -6.33
CA ASP A 55 -9.03 -9.69 -7.52
C ASP A 55 -9.88 -8.70 -8.33
#